data_AF-A0A7V3K1E0-F1
#
_entry.id   AF-A0A7V3K1E0-F1
#
_cell.length_a   1.000
_cell.length_b   1.000
_cell.length_c   1.000
_cell.angle_alpha   90.00
_cell.angle_beta   90.00
_cell.angle_gamma   90.00
#
_symmetry.space_group_name_H-M   'P 1'
#
loop_
_entity.id
_entity.type
_entity.pdbx_description
1 polymer ?
#
loop_
_entity_poly.entity_id
_entity_poly.type
_entity_poly.pdbx_seq_one_letter_code
_entity_poly.pdbx_strand_id
1 'polypeptide(L)'
;MKERVYALHKAAWESVLAQAADATYQKYGLYVSRILSVRHPEVYLKGDDLFWQIASTVNGFQEAYEVENVADMYLMEFPDKIIAGENVGRPLSMAKVDSGSYRVVDEADLYPKGYPFFPWLDRRMGPLAVTLKDKGRRLTPVERAEHEYFRAKERGAPKETLFLVVCDDGGAYLYESGLLWSAREGRPVGHATGNPVLIFNEEAVWYPLMGRDDTGRSAALAHVVSKYATDVRVPSLTPWEEEQIGRLRQATELVTEKQVDLATLVATRAHGLDSFVFITVWDRIYPHQDFDPWTLSLKMGVLRGCIRYAAYLSPATAVLADLVLGAPDRETGIRALGQEYLKHAGVVREDEREWKKPGRVEAWGHIWGCCFLESDINDIYRTQGGAHCVSQAMNLSPALDLAGIPHYVTHFNRGGIGARDHHFIYSCDGEFVIDDGIVNFFAKDHPTTTKWGALLSFSRDGLWASTVAGQFYGSVSPSETIEVVQEINRMIRGKFTMNFLSFVGGEQKEISLEEFVAYLRSIQGEWKPVTLP
;
A
#
# COMPACT_ATOMS: atom_id res chain seq x y z
N MET A 1 1.14 19.42 -21.48
CA MET A 1 0.68 18.32 -20.61
C MET A 1 1.83 17.36 -20.29
N LYS A 2 2.42 16.63 -21.25
CA LYS A 2 3.48 15.62 -20.96
C LYS A 2 4.67 16.13 -20.15
N GLU A 3 5.26 17.28 -20.48
CA GLU A 3 6.45 17.78 -19.76
C GLU A 3 6.19 18.11 -18.28
N ARG A 4 5.06 18.76 -17.96
CA ARG A 4 4.70 19.10 -16.58
C ARG A 4 4.43 17.87 -15.73
N VAL A 5 3.72 16.88 -16.28
CA VAL A 5 3.44 15.62 -15.58
C VAL A 5 4.75 14.87 -15.26
N TYR A 6 5.71 14.82 -16.20
CA TYR A 6 7.04 14.24 -15.93
C TYR A 6 7.82 15.05 -14.89
N ALA A 7 7.75 16.38 -14.90
CA ALA A 7 8.38 17.22 -13.89
C ALA A 7 7.79 16.99 -12.49
N LEU A 8 6.47 16.84 -12.37
CA LEU A 8 5.80 16.50 -11.12
C LEU A 8 6.22 15.12 -10.61
N HIS A 9 6.33 14.13 -11.50
CA HIS A 9 6.80 12.79 -11.13
C HIS A 9 8.26 12.81 -10.63
N LYS A 10 9.15 13.57 -11.30
CA LYS A 10 10.53 13.79 -10.81
C LYS A 10 10.55 14.45 -9.43
N ALA A 11 9.77 15.52 -9.24
CA ALA A 11 9.71 16.24 -7.98
C ALA A 11 9.20 15.35 -6.83
N ALA A 12 8.24 14.47 -7.11
CA ALA A 12 7.75 13.48 -6.14
C ALA A 12 8.85 12.51 -5.70
N TRP A 13 9.59 11.93 -6.67
CA TRP A 13 10.75 11.09 -6.39
C TRP A 13 11.83 11.81 -5.58
N GLU A 14 12.19 13.02 -5.98
CA GLU A 14 13.21 13.82 -5.31
C GLU A 14 12.82 14.18 -3.87
N SER A 15 11.55 14.49 -3.63
CA SER A 15 10.98 14.80 -2.32
C SER A 15 11.02 13.59 -1.38
N VAL A 16 10.60 12.41 -1.86
CA VAL A 16 10.64 11.17 -1.06
C VAL A 16 12.09 10.82 -0.71
N LEU A 17 12.99 10.82 -1.69
CA LEU A 17 14.39 10.48 -1.49
C LEU A 17 15.16 11.51 -0.65
N ALA A 18 14.68 12.75 -0.56
CA ALA A 18 15.33 13.77 0.29
C ALA A 18 15.07 13.51 1.77
N GLN A 19 13.99 12.80 2.08
CA GLN A 19 13.51 12.54 3.44
C GLN A 19 13.63 11.07 3.84
N ALA A 20 14.02 10.17 2.92
CA ALA A 20 14.18 8.73 3.15
C ALA A 20 15.46 8.39 3.95
N ALA A 21 15.58 8.98 5.14
CA ALA A 21 16.59 8.62 6.13
C ALA A 21 16.18 7.35 6.90
N ASP A 22 17.06 6.87 7.78
CA ASP A 22 16.73 5.78 8.70
C ASP A 22 15.52 6.11 9.58
N ALA A 23 14.74 5.09 9.93
CA ALA A 23 13.54 5.20 10.76
C ALA A 23 12.43 6.13 10.21
N THR A 24 12.37 6.37 8.90
CA THR A 24 11.34 7.24 8.27
C THR A 24 10.28 6.46 7.48
N TYR A 25 9.06 6.99 7.43
CA TYR A 25 7.99 6.42 6.60
C TYR A 25 8.34 6.43 5.11
N GLN A 26 9.17 7.37 4.67
CA GLN A 26 9.65 7.50 3.30
C GLN A 26 10.53 6.30 2.91
N LYS A 27 11.44 5.88 3.79
CA LYS A 27 12.26 4.66 3.61
C LYS A 27 11.39 3.43 3.41
N TYR A 28 10.41 3.22 4.28
CA TYR A 28 9.50 2.07 4.18
C TYR A 28 8.49 2.20 3.03
N GLY A 29 8.14 3.44 2.64
CA GLY A 29 7.34 3.74 1.46
C GLY A 29 8.01 3.27 0.17
N LEU A 30 9.35 3.30 0.08
CA LEU A 30 10.10 2.70 -1.04
C LEU A 30 9.80 1.20 -1.17
N TYR A 31 9.77 0.46 -0.05
CA TYR A 31 9.44 -0.98 -0.03
C TYR A 31 7.96 -1.26 -0.29
N VAL A 32 7.05 -0.47 0.30
CA VAL A 32 5.61 -0.58 -0.02
C VAL A 32 5.38 -0.41 -1.52
N SER A 33 6.09 0.54 -2.14
CA SER A 33 5.96 0.84 -3.57
C SER A 33 6.43 -0.28 -4.49
N ARG A 34 7.09 -1.32 -3.94
CA ARG A 34 7.54 -2.53 -4.66
C ARG A 34 8.47 -2.26 -5.83
N ILE A 35 9.17 -1.12 -5.85
CA ILE A 35 10.15 -0.81 -6.90
C ILE A 35 11.28 -1.84 -6.88
N LEU A 36 11.74 -2.24 -8.05
CA LEU A 36 12.87 -3.18 -8.15
C LEU A 36 14.19 -2.51 -7.78
N SER A 37 14.27 -1.18 -7.74
CA SER A 37 15.48 -0.43 -7.38
C SER A 37 15.66 -0.28 -5.86
N VAL A 38 15.59 -1.40 -5.13
CA VAL A 38 15.90 -1.49 -3.69
C VAL A 38 17.08 -2.42 -3.46
N ARG A 39 17.86 -2.18 -2.40
CA ARG A 39 19.00 -3.04 -2.04
C ARG A 39 18.58 -4.42 -1.54
N HIS A 40 17.37 -4.52 -0.98
CA HIS A 40 16.83 -5.73 -0.39
C HIS A 40 15.54 -6.21 -1.09
N PRO A 41 15.58 -6.64 -2.36
CA PRO A 41 14.40 -7.12 -3.07
C PRO A 41 13.85 -8.44 -2.50
N GLU A 42 14.64 -9.20 -1.73
CA GLU A 42 14.23 -10.44 -1.06
C GLU A 42 13.06 -10.24 -0.09
N VAL A 43 12.88 -9.04 0.46
CA VAL A 43 11.77 -8.74 1.37
C VAL A 43 10.40 -8.81 0.67
N TYR A 44 10.37 -8.67 -0.65
CA TYR A 44 9.15 -8.83 -1.45
C TYR A 44 8.68 -10.28 -1.42
N LEU A 45 9.55 -11.22 -1.78
CA LEU A 45 9.23 -12.65 -1.73
C LEU A 45 8.94 -13.14 -0.31
N LYS A 46 9.66 -12.63 0.71
CA LYS A 46 9.34 -12.92 2.11
C LYS A 46 7.94 -12.41 2.48
N GLY A 47 7.58 -11.21 2.01
CA GLY A 47 6.28 -10.61 2.27
C GLY A 47 5.14 -11.36 1.59
N ASP A 48 5.36 -11.78 0.34
CA ASP A 48 4.43 -12.62 -0.42
C ASP A 48 4.30 -14.02 0.18
N ASP A 49 5.36 -14.56 0.79
CA ASP A 49 5.31 -15.81 1.54
C ASP A 49 4.46 -15.70 2.81
N LEU A 50 4.53 -14.58 3.55
CA LEU A 50 3.64 -14.37 4.69
C LEU A 50 2.16 -14.37 4.27
N PHE A 51 1.84 -13.73 3.14
CA PHE A 51 0.49 -13.81 2.55
C PHE A 51 0.15 -15.26 2.14
N TRP A 52 1.05 -15.93 1.42
CA TRP A 52 0.83 -17.26 0.88
C TRP A 52 0.62 -18.31 1.99
N GLN A 53 1.38 -18.24 3.08
CA GLN A 53 1.20 -19.12 4.24
C GLN A 53 -0.22 -19.04 4.80
N ILE A 54 -0.85 -17.86 4.80
CA ILE A 54 -2.23 -17.69 5.24
C ILE A 54 -3.20 -18.21 4.17
N ALA A 55 -3.04 -17.72 2.92
CA ALA A 55 -3.95 -18.05 1.83
C ALA A 55 -4.01 -19.55 1.55
N SER A 56 -2.89 -20.26 1.70
CA SER A 56 -2.77 -21.70 1.44
C SER A 56 -3.16 -22.60 2.62
N THR A 57 -3.49 -22.03 3.80
CA THR A 57 -3.86 -22.82 4.99
C THR A 57 -5.23 -22.48 5.54
N VAL A 58 -5.71 -21.24 5.38
CA VAL A 58 -7.00 -20.80 5.92
C VAL A 58 -8.13 -21.10 4.93
N ASN A 59 -9.18 -21.76 5.40
CA ASN A 59 -10.35 -22.06 4.59
C ASN A 59 -11.05 -20.78 4.08
N GLY A 60 -11.59 -20.84 2.87
CA GLY A 60 -12.31 -19.74 2.23
C GLY A 60 -11.44 -18.89 1.30
N PHE A 61 -10.12 -19.00 1.35
CA PHE A 61 -9.25 -18.23 0.45
C PHE A 61 -9.37 -18.65 -1.03
N GLN A 62 -9.73 -19.90 -1.33
CA GLN A 62 -10.02 -20.30 -2.71
C GLN A 62 -11.28 -19.59 -3.22
N GLU A 63 -12.35 -19.55 -2.43
CA GLU A 63 -13.58 -18.86 -2.74
C GLU A 63 -13.34 -17.34 -2.83
N ALA A 64 -12.57 -16.78 -1.90
CA ALA A 64 -12.14 -15.39 -1.95
C ALA A 64 -11.41 -15.09 -3.26
N TYR A 65 -10.53 -15.98 -3.74
CA TYR A 65 -9.84 -15.84 -5.04
C TYR A 65 -10.82 -15.84 -6.22
N GLU A 66 -11.85 -16.67 -6.19
CA GLU A 66 -12.87 -16.79 -7.25
C GLU A 66 -13.83 -15.59 -7.31
N VAL A 67 -13.93 -14.78 -6.26
CA VAL A 67 -14.71 -13.52 -6.26
C VAL A 67 -14.07 -12.49 -7.20
N GLU A 68 -14.73 -12.20 -8.32
CA GLU A 68 -14.27 -11.17 -9.28
C GLU A 68 -14.70 -9.75 -8.87
N ASN A 69 -15.85 -9.62 -8.19
CA ASN A 69 -16.32 -8.33 -7.72
C ASN A 69 -15.68 -8.00 -6.36
N VAL A 70 -14.71 -7.09 -6.36
CA VAL A 70 -14.07 -6.55 -5.15
C VAL A 70 -15.04 -5.91 -4.15
N ALA A 71 -16.26 -5.57 -4.57
CA ALA A 71 -17.32 -5.06 -3.71
C ALA A 71 -18.25 -6.16 -3.15
N ASP A 72 -17.93 -7.44 -3.35
CA ASP A 72 -18.75 -8.54 -2.85
C ASP A 72 -18.72 -8.60 -1.32
N MET A 73 -19.89 -8.81 -0.71
CA MET A 73 -20.04 -8.89 0.75
C MET A 73 -19.32 -10.10 1.35
N TYR A 74 -19.04 -11.14 0.57
CA TYR A 74 -18.17 -12.23 0.98
C TYR A 74 -16.83 -11.69 1.50
N LEU A 75 -16.20 -10.76 0.77
CA LEU A 75 -14.91 -10.17 1.12
C LEU A 75 -15.00 -9.26 2.36
N MET A 76 -16.15 -8.60 2.56
CA MET A 76 -16.40 -7.80 3.76
C MET A 76 -16.56 -8.63 5.02
N GLU A 77 -17.29 -9.74 4.93
CA GLU A 77 -17.62 -10.61 6.07
C GLU A 77 -16.54 -11.65 6.36
N PHE A 78 -15.62 -11.88 5.41
CA PHE A 78 -14.59 -12.90 5.52
C PHE A 78 -13.73 -12.78 6.80
N PRO A 79 -13.26 -11.58 7.21
CA PRO A 79 -12.52 -11.41 8.46
C PRO A 79 -13.33 -11.82 9.70
N ASP A 80 -14.58 -11.37 9.79
CA ASP A 80 -15.48 -11.68 10.92
C ASP A 80 -15.71 -13.18 11.03
N LYS A 81 -15.90 -13.86 9.88
CA LYS A 81 -16.05 -15.33 9.83
C LYS A 81 -14.78 -16.05 10.25
N ILE A 82 -13.60 -15.56 9.88
CA ILE A 82 -12.32 -16.15 10.34
C ILE A 82 -12.18 -15.99 11.85
N ILE A 83 -12.45 -14.78 12.39
CA ILE A 83 -12.35 -14.50 13.82
C ILE A 83 -13.32 -15.37 14.64
N ALA A 84 -14.54 -15.55 14.13
CA ALA A 84 -15.56 -16.40 14.74
C ALA A 84 -15.28 -17.92 14.58
N GLY A 85 -14.32 -18.31 13.73
CA GLY A 85 -14.07 -19.72 13.40
C GLY A 85 -15.17 -20.34 12.52
N GLU A 86 -15.91 -19.51 11.78
CA GLU A 86 -17.06 -19.86 10.95
C GLU A 86 -16.72 -19.84 9.43
N ASN A 87 -15.47 -19.62 9.07
CA ASN A 87 -15.05 -19.59 7.67
C ASN A 87 -15.14 -21.01 7.04
N VAL A 88 -15.99 -21.11 6.01
CA VAL A 88 -16.18 -22.31 5.19
C VAL A 88 -15.41 -22.20 3.88
N GLY A 89 -15.17 -23.33 3.22
CA GLY A 89 -14.51 -23.38 1.91
C GLY A 89 -13.17 -24.07 1.96
N ARG A 90 -12.29 -23.75 1.00
CA ARG A 90 -10.96 -24.37 0.87
C ARG A 90 -9.84 -23.34 0.97
N PRO A 91 -8.66 -23.74 1.43
CA PRO A 91 -7.46 -22.92 1.24
C PRO A 91 -7.15 -22.76 -0.25
N LEU A 92 -6.52 -21.65 -0.61
CA LEU A 92 -6.08 -21.39 -1.98
C LEU A 92 -4.91 -22.31 -2.35
N SER A 93 -4.90 -22.77 -3.60
CA SER A 93 -3.79 -23.55 -4.15
C SER A 93 -3.33 -22.96 -5.48
N MET A 94 -2.01 -22.95 -5.73
CA MET A 94 -1.46 -22.50 -7.02
C MET A 94 -1.91 -23.41 -8.17
N ALA A 95 -2.27 -24.67 -7.89
CA ALA A 95 -2.92 -25.54 -8.87
C ALA A 95 -4.28 -24.99 -9.38
N LYS A 96 -4.95 -24.12 -8.62
CA LYS A 96 -6.18 -23.43 -9.01
C LYS A 96 -5.94 -22.12 -9.76
N VAL A 97 -4.78 -21.52 -9.57
CA VAL A 97 -4.37 -20.30 -10.29
C VAL A 97 -4.00 -20.71 -11.72
N ASP A 98 -4.79 -20.28 -12.70
CA ASP A 98 -4.47 -20.50 -14.11
C ASP A 98 -3.47 -19.43 -14.59
N SER A 99 -2.16 -19.73 -14.43
CA SER A 99 -1.07 -18.88 -14.94
C SER A 99 -1.15 -18.62 -16.45
N GLY A 100 -1.86 -19.48 -17.21
CA GLY A 100 -2.06 -19.30 -18.65
C GLY A 100 -3.16 -18.30 -18.99
N SER A 101 -4.08 -18.05 -18.05
CA SER A 101 -5.16 -17.06 -18.23
C SER A 101 -4.68 -15.61 -18.15
N TYR A 102 -3.47 -15.38 -17.64
CA TYR A 102 -2.90 -14.05 -17.55
C TYR A 102 -2.12 -13.69 -18.81
N ARG A 103 -2.38 -12.49 -19.33
CA ARG A 103 -1.58 -11.89 -20.38
C ARG A 103 -0.32 -11.29 -19.77
N VAL A 104 0.84 -11.67 -20.29
CA VAL A 104 2.10 -11.01 -19.95
C VAL A 104 2.18 -9.67 -20.66
N VAL A 105 2.40 -8.60 -19.91
CA VAL A 105 2.50 -7.22 -20.40
C VAL A 105 3.78 -6.57 -19.89
N ASP A 106 4.24 -5.51 -20.54
CA ASP A 106 5.36 -4.72 -20.01
C ASP A 106 4.89 -3.84 -18.84
N GLU A 107 5.80 -3.46 -17.94
CA GLU A 107 5.48 -2.71 -16.71
C GLU A 107 4.77 -1.38 -17.02
N ALA A 108 5.17 -0.68 -18.08
CA ALA A 108 4.57 0.59 -18.49
C ALA A 108 3.10 0.42 -18.95
N ASP A 109 2.72 -0.76 -19.46
CA ASP A 109 1.37 -1.07 -19.93
C ASP A 109 0.39 -1.38 -18.80
N LEU A 110 0.87 -1.45 -17.55
CA LEU A 110 0.00 -1.46 -16.38
C LEU A 110 -0.68 -0.10 -16.16
N TYR A 111 -0.09 0.98 -16.67
CA TYR A 111 -0.60 2.34 -16.54
C TYR A 111 -1.34 2.80 -17.81
N PRO A 112 -2.28 3.75 -17.69
CA PRO A 112 -2.90 4.35 -18.86
C PRO A 112 -1.87 5.03 -19.77
N LYS A 113 -2.13 4.98 -21.08
CA LYS A 113 -1.23 5.52 -22.09
C LYS A 113 -0.94 7.00 -21.84
N GLY A 114 0.35 7.35 -21.78
CA GLY A 114 0.82 8.72 -21.63
C GLY A 114 1.16 9.14 -20.18
N TYR A 115 1.03 8.24 -19.21
CA TYR A 115 1.50 8.45 -17.85
C TYR A 115 3.04 8.56 -17.81
N PRO A 116 3.61 9.31 -16.86
CA PRO A 116 5.05 9.62 -16.82
C PRO A 116 5.85 8.43 -16.28
N PHE A 117 6.13 7.43 -17.11
CA PHE A 117 6.88 6.24 -16.68
C PHE A 117 8.39 6.42 -16.92
N PHE A 118 9.21 6.18 -15.90
CA PHE A 118 10.67 6.10 -16.02
C PHE A 118 11.10 4.66 -16.35
N PRO A 119 11.99 4.47 -17.36
CA PRO A 119 12.31 3.13 -17.87
C PRO A 119 12.77 2.12 -16.81
N TRP A 120 13.53 2.56 -15.81
CA TRP A 120 14.04 1.69 -14.77
C TRP A 120 13.43 1.96 -13.39
N LEU A 121 13.37 3.22 -12.95
CA LEU A 121 12.94 3.54 -11.58
C LEU A 121 11.50 3.11 -11.27
N ASP A 122 10.59 3.13 -12.26
CA ASP A 122 9.20 2.77 -12.06
C ASP A 122 8.91 1.27 -12.24
N ARG A 123 9.93 0.45 -12.52
CA ARG A 123 9.77 -1.01 -12.57
C ARG A 123 9.48 -1.57 -11.19
N ARG A 124 8.45 -2.40 -11.09
CA ARG A 124 7.92 -2.92 -9.83
C ARG A 124 7.61 -4.41 -9.93
N MET A 125 7.62 -5.06 -8.78
CA MET A 125 7.09 -6.41 -8.59
C MET A 125 5.87 -6.33 -7.67
N GLY A 126 4.67 -6.22 -8.26
CA GLY A 126 3.43 -6.12 -7.50
C GLY A 126 3.27 -7.30 -6.53
N PRO A 127 2.58 -7.12 -5.38
CA PRO A 127 2.38 -8.22 -4.44
C PRO A 127 1.64 -9.40 -5.05
N LEU A 128 2.00 -10.63 -4.65
CA LEU A 128 1.28 -11.84 -5.04
C LEU A 128 -0.23 -11.70 -4.78
N ALA A 129 -0.58 -11.16 -3.61
CA ALA A 129 -1.95 -10.88 -3.23
C ALA A 129 -2.70 -9.96 -4.22
N VAL A 130 -2.01 -9.03 -4.85
CA VAL A 130 -2.58 -8.07 -5.81
C VAL A 130 -2.60 -8.68 -7.22
N THR A 131 -1.51 -9.34 -7.63
CA THR A 131 -1.35 -9.91 -8.97
C THR A 131 -2.31 -11.07 -9.23
N LEU A 132 -2.66 -11.85 -8.20
CA LEU A 132 -3.73 -12.85 -8.24
C LEU A 132 -5.13 -12.23 -8.47
N LYS A 133 -5.29 -10.93 -8.22
CA LYS A 133 -6.56 -10.19 -8.29
C LYS A 133 -6.58 -9.11 -9.37
N ASP A 134 -5.61 -9.08 -10.29
CA ASP A 134 -5.61 -8.10 -11.38
C ASP A 134 -6.85 -8.28 -12.26
N LYS A 135 -7.68 -7.24 -12.34
CA LYS A 135 -8.95 -7.29 -13.07
C LYS A 135 -8.76 -7.53 -14.57
N GLY A 136 -7.65 -7.04 -15.13
CA GLY A 136 -7.30 -7.24 -16.53
C GLY A 136 -6.65 -8.59 -16.81
N ARG A 137 -6.43 -9.43 -15.78
CA ARG A 137 -5.59 -10.63 -15.83
C ARG A 137 -4.25 -10.35 -16.51
N ARG A 138 -3.56 -9.32 -16.04
CA ARG A 138 -2.24 -8.90 -16.55
C ARG A 138 -1.16 -9.17 -15.50
N LEU A 139 -0.05 -9.71 -15.97
CA LEU A 139 1.17 -9.88 -15.17
C LEU A 139 2.34 -9.28 -15.92
N THR A 140 3.28 -8.66 -15.21
CA THR A 140 4.61 -8.42 -15.76
C THR A 140 5.38 -9.74 -15.82
N PRO A 141 6.50 -9.82 -16.57
CA PRO A 141 7.32 -11.01 -16.57
C PRO A 141 7.79 -11.41 -15.17
N VAL A 142 8.21 -10.46 -14.33
CA VAL A 142 8.69 -10.76 -12.97
C VAL A 142 7.56 -11.31 -12.08
N GLU A 143 6.35 -10.77 -12.20
CA GLU A 143 5.18 -11.24 -11.44
C GLU A 143 4.72 -12.63 -11.88
N ARG A 144 4.82 -12.96 -13.18
CA ARG A 144 4.54 -14.33 -13.64
C ARG A 144 5.63 -15.31 -13.22
N ALA A 145 6.89 -14.89 -13.18
CA ALA A 145 7.97 -15.70 -12.63
C ALA A 145 7.76 -15.95 -11.12
N GLU A 146 7.24 -14.96 -10.38
CA GLU A 146 6.84 -15.10 -8.98
C GLU A 146 5.67 -16.09 -8.81
N HIS A 147 4.63 -16.03 -9.64
CA HIS A 147 3.55 -17.03 -9.59
C HIS A 147 4.10 -18.45 -9.74
N GLU A 148 5.03 -18.66 -10.67
CA GLU A 148 5.69 -19.96 -10.81
C GLU A 148 6.63 -20.29 -9.64
N TYR A 149 7.28 -19.30 -9.02
CA TYR A 149 8.08 -19.49 -7.81
C TYR A 149 7.25 -20.09 -6.68
N PHE A 150 6.08 -19.51 -6.39
CA PHE A 150 5.17 -20.03 -5.37
C PHE A 150 4.52 -21.36 -5.78
N ARG A 151 4.27 -21.58 -7.08
CA ARG A 151 3.83 -22.89 -7.60
C ARG A 151 4.90 -23.96 -7.38
N ALA A 152 6.18 -23.65 -7.58
CA ALA A 152 7.28 -24.58 -7.32
C ALA A 152 7.41 -24.89 -5.83
N LYS A 153 7.31 -23.88 -4.95
CA LYS A 153 7.28 -24.07 -3.50
C LYS A 153 6.12 -24.96 -3.04
N GLU A 154 4.91 -24.75 -3.59
CA GLU A 154 3.75 -25.60 -3.28
C GLU A 154 4.01 -27.08 -3.66
N ARG A 155 4.77 -27.33 -4.74
CA ARG A 155 5.20 -28.69 -5.14
C ARG A 155 6.35 -29.25 -4.29
N GLY A 156 6.85 -28.50 -3.32
CA GLY A 156 7.91 -28.91 -2.40
C GLY A 156 9.33 -28.55 -2.85
N ALA A 157 9.50 -27.67 -3.85
CA ALA A 157 10.82 -27.18 -4.22
C ALA A 157 11.40 -26.32 -3.07
N PRO A 158 12.65 -26.58 -2.61
CA PRO A 158 13.26 -25.79 -1.54
C PRO A 158 13.55 -24.37 -2.03
N LYS A 159 13.13 -23.36 -1.26
CA LYS A 159 13.23 -21.93 -1.63
C LYS A 159 14.67 -21.47 -1.91
N GLU A 160 15.66 -22.09 -1.26
CA GLU A 160 17.08 -21.82 -1.42
C GLU A 160 17.63 -22.26 -2.79
N THR A 161 16.88 -23.09 -3.51
CA THR A 161 17.22 -23.59 -4.86
C THR A 161 16.47 -22.87 -5.99
N LEU A 162 15.46 -22.07 -5.62
CA LEU A 162 14.66 -21.29 -6.55
C LEU A 162 15.20 -19.87 -6.63
N PHE A 163 15.28 -19.29 -7.83
CA PHE A 163 15.65 -17.89 -8.01
C PHE A 163 14.81 -17.22 -9.08
N LEU A 164 14.38 -15.99 -8.82
CA LEU A 164 13.91 -15.09 -9.87
C LEU A 164 15.13 -14.47 -10.55
N VAL A 165 15.15 -14.52 -11.89
CA VAL A 165 16.20 -13.91 -12.72
C VAL A 165 15.53 -12.81 -13.55
N VAL A 166 15.91 -11.56 -13.31
CA VAL A 166 15.35 -10.37 -13.97
C VAL A 166 16.40 -9.75 -14.89
N CYS A 167 15.99 -9.46 -16.12
CA CYS A 167 16.83 -8.91 -17.17
C CYS A 167 16.62 -7.40 -17.38
N ASP A 168 17.63 -6.75 -17.94
CA ASP A 168 17.61 -5.34 -18.31
C ASP A 168 16.49 -4.98 -19.29
N ASP A 169 16.19 -5.87 -20.25
CA ASP A 169 15.10 -5.75 -21.22
C ASP A 169 13.69 -5.92 -20.62
N GLY A 170 13.58 -6.24 -19.32
CA GLY A 170 12.30 -6.51 -18.65
C GLY A 170 11.84 -7.96 -18.80
N GLY A 171 12.63 -8.85 -19.41
CA GLY A 171 12.43 -10.29 -19.32
C GLY A 171 12.65 -10.78 -17.89
N ALA A 172 11.91 -11.82 -17.50
CA ALA A 172 12.13 -12.50 -16.23
C ALA A 172 11.92 -14.00 -16.34
N TYR A 173 12.58 -14.73 -15.45
CA TYR A 173 12.64 -16.18 -15.47
C TYR A 173 12.59 -16.72 -14.04
N LEU A 174 12.03 -17.92 -13.91
CA LEU A 174 12.24 -18.75 -12.72
C LEU A 174 13.38 -19.73 -13.01
N TYR A 175 14.41 -19.70 -12.18
CA TYR A 175 15.39 -20.77 -12.11
C TYR A 175 14.93 -21.83 -11.10
N GLU A 176 14.84 -23.09 -11.56
CA GLU A 176 14.51 -24.25 -10.73
C GLU A 176 15.40 -25.43 -11.16
N SER A 177 16.18 -25.99 -10.23
CA SER A 177 16.95 -27.23 -10.43
C SER A 177 17.81 -27.26 -11.71
N GLY A 178 18.46 -26.15 -12.05
CA GLY A 178 19.36 -26.07 -13.22
C GLY A 178 18.69 -25.64 -14.54
N LEU A 179 17.37 -25.47 -14.54
CA LEU A 179 16.59 -25.05 -15.71
C LEU A 179 16.07 -23.62 -15.51
N LEU A 180 16.02 -22.84 -16.60
CA LEU A 180 15.30 -21.58 -16.64
C LEU A 180 13.92 -21.80 -17.25
N TRP A 181 12.90 -21.25 -16.63
CA TRP A 181 11.56 -21.15 -17.16
C TRP A 181 11.27 -19.68 -17.52
N SER A 182 10.94 -19.41 -18.78
CA SER A 182 10.69 -18.06 -19.28
C SER A 182 9.27 -17.62 -18.94
N ALA A 183 9.14 -16.50 -18.21
CA ALA A 183 7.84 -15.94 -17.89
C ALA A 183 7.09 -15.41 -19.11
N ARG A 184 7.81 -14.92 -20.14
CA ARG A 184 7.16 -14.47 -21.38
C ARG A 184 6.65 -15.66 -22.20
N GLU A 185 7.46 -16.70 -22.34
CA GLU A 185 7.12 -17.85 -23.19
C GLU A 185 6.28 -18.92 -22.50
N GLY A 186 6.23 -18.91 -21.17
CA GLY A 186 5.48 -19.89 -20.38
C GLY A 186 6.09 -21.30 -20.40
N ARG A 187 7.40 -21.44 -20.68
CA ARG A 187 8.06 -22.74 -20.87
C ARG A 187 9.56 -22.70 -20.49
N PRO A 188 10.19 -23.88 -20.28
CA PRO A 188 11.63 -23.97 -20.11
C PRO A 188 12.42 -23.46 -21.32
N VAL A 189 13.54 -22.79 -21.07
CA VAL A 189 14.47 -22.25 -22.06
C VAL A 189 15.91 -22.54 -21.66
N GLY A 190 16.81 -22.61 -22.66
CA GLY A 190 18.24 -22.84 -22.40
C GLY A 190 18.99 -21.59 -21.92
N HIS A 191 18.56 -20.41 -22.38
CA HIS A 191 19.21 -19.12 -22.12
C HIS A 191 18.16 -18.00 -21.99
N ALA A 192 18.52 -16.92 -21.30
CA ALA A 192 17.73 -15.69 -21.27
C ALA A 192 17.94 -14.88 -22.56
N THR A 193 16.91 -14.17 -23.03
CA THR A 193 16.96 -13.30 -24.22
C THR A 193 17.51 -11.90 -23.95
N GLY A 194 17.72 -11.53 -22.68
CA GLY A 194 18.31 -10.27 -22.22
C GLY A 194 19.45 -10.50 -21.24
N ASN A 195 19.98 -9.44 -20.64
CA ASN A 195 21.09 -9.56 -19.69
C ASN A 195 20.56 -9.65 -18.26
N PRO A 196 20.79 -10.75 -17.51
CA PRO A 196 20.45 -10.81 -16.10
C PRO A 196 21.18 -9.71 -15.32
N VAL A 197 20.41 -8.85 -14.65
CA VAL A 197 20.92 -7.73 -13.84
C VAL A 197 20.46 -7.80 -12.38
N LEU A 198 19.48 -8.64 -12.07
CA LEU A 198 19.01 -8.94 -10.72
C LEU A 198 18.68 -10.44 -10.64
N ILE A 199 19.26 -11.13 -9.66
CA ILE A 199 18.95 -12.52 -9.35
C ILE A 199 18.70 -12.61 -7.85
N PHE A 200 17.53 -13.09 -7.44
CA PHE A 200 17.19 -13.15 -6.02
C PHE A 200 16.18 -14.23 -5.69
N ASN A 201 16.16 -14.59 -4.42
CA ASN A 201 15.09 -15.37 -3.79
C ASN A 201 14.80 -14.78 -2.41
N GLU A 202 14.15 -15.54 -1.53
CA GLU A 202 13.86 -15.09 -0.15
C GLU A 202 15.10 -14.89 0.74
N GLU A 203 16.30 -15.30 0.33
CA GLU A 203 17.47 -15.42 1.21
C GLU A 203 18.76 -14.83 0.65
N ALA A 204 18.93 -14.79 -0.66
CA ALA A 204 20.16 -14.37 -1.31
C ALA A 204 19.88 -13.50 -2.54
N VAL A 205 20.71 -12.48 -2.72
CA VAL A 205 20.58 -11.49 -3.80
C VAL A 205 21.91 -11.28 -4.53
N TRP A 206 21.85 -11.23 -5.85
CA TRP A 206 22.88 -10.64 -6.70
C TRP A 206 22.25 -9.49 -7.47
N TYR A 207 22.68 -8.26 -7.16
CA TYR A 207 22.16 -7.04 -7.75
C TYR A 207 23.22 -5.94 -7.84
N PRO A 208 24.08 -5.97 -8.87
CA PRO A 208 25.18 -5.03 -9.04
C PRO A 208 24.74 -3.56 -9.09
N LEU A 209 23.58 -3.27 -9.69
CA LEU A 209 22.99 -1.93 -9.70
C LEU A 209 22.81 -1.37 -8.28
N MET A 210 22.53 -2.20 -7.28
CA MET A 210 22.34 -1.78 -5.88
C MET A 210 23.55 -2.07 -4.98
N GLY A 211 24.67 -2.51 -5.57
CA GLY A 211 25.90 -2.84 -4.84
C GLY A 211 25.77 -4.04 -3.92
N ARG A 212 24.88 -4.99 -4.25
CA ARG A 212 24.61 -6.20 -3.45
C ARG A 212 25.08 -7.45 -4.18
N ASP A 213 25.85 -8.30 -3.51
CA ASP A 213 26.33 -9.58 -4.05
C ASP A 213 26.48 -10.61 -2.93
N ASP A 214 25.55 -11.56 -2.89
CA ASP A 214 25.51 -12.63 -1.88
C ASP A 214 26.12 -13.96 -2.38
N THR A 215 26.79 -13.97 -3.54
CA THR A 215 27.37 -15.19 -4.11
C THR A 215 28.42 -15.84 -3.22
N GLY A 216 29.15 -15.05 -2.41
CA GLY A 216 30.08 -15.57 -1.40
C GLY A 216 29.39 -16.28 -0.22
N ARG A 217 28.08 -16.09 -0.03
CA ARG A 217 27.28 -16.64 1.08
C ARG A 217 26.29 -17.72 0.64
N SER A 218 25.95 -17.78 -0.65
CA SER A 218 25.04 -18.78 -1.21
C SER A 218 25.67 -19.47 -2.41
N ALA A 219 26.04 -20.75 -2.24
CA ALA A 219 26.59 -21.56 -3.32
C ALA A 219 25.57 -21.76 -4.47
N ALA A 220 24.29 -21.83 -4.14
CA ALA A 220 23.22 -21.91 -5.14
C ALA A 220 23.17 -20.62 -5.98
N LEU A 221 23.17 -19.45 -5.34
CA LEU A 221 23.22 -18.16 -6.06
C LEU A 221 24.50 -18.04 -6.90
N ALA A 222 25.66 -18.40 -6.34
CA ALA A 222 26.94 -18.39 -7.07
C ALA A 222 26.86 -19.23 -8.35
N HIS A 223 26.20 -20.39 -8.28
CA HIS A 223 25.97 -21.23 -9.46
C HIS A 223 25.08 -20.54 -10.50
N VAL A 224 23.95 -19.96 -10.09
CA VAL A 224 23.04 -19.26 -11.03
C VAL A 224 23.74 -18.07 -11.68
N VAL A 225 24.45 -17.24 -10.90
CA VAL A 225 25.21 -16.08 -11.40
C VAL A 225 26.30 -16.53 -12.36
N SER A 226 27.10 -17.53 -12.00
CA SER A 226 28.17 -18.06 -12.87
C SER A 226 27.63 -18.58 -14.20
N LYS A 227 26.43 -19.18 -14.19
CA LYS A 227 25.83 -19.77 -15.38
C LYS A 227 25.16 -18.76 -16.31
N TYR A 228 24.55 -17.70 -15.76
CA TYR A 228 23.66 -16.81 -16.53
C TYR A 228 24.06 -15.34 -16.56
N ALA A 229 24.90 -14.85 -15.65
CA ALA A 229 25.35 -13.47 -15.69
C ALA A 229 26.18 -13.20 -16.96
N THR A 230 26.05 -11.99 -17.50
CA THR A 230 26.79 -11.54 -18.67
C THR A 230 27.79 -10.43 -18.27
N ASP A 231 28.46 -9.87 -19.27
CA ASP A 231 29.29 -8.67 -19.09
C ASP A 231 28.43 -7.41 -18.81
N VAL A 232 27.16 -7.42 -19.22
CA VAL A 232 26.19 -6.35 -18.90
C VAL A 232 25.50 -6.70 -17.59
N ARG A 233 25.89 -5.99 -16.53
CA ARG A 233 25.45 -6.24 -15.14
C ARG A 233 24.57 -5.15 -14.55
N VAL A 234 24.45 -4.05 -15.26
CA VAL A 234 23.70 -2.86 -14.86
C VAL A 234 22.90 -2.43 -16.08
N PRO A 235 21.59 -2.13 -15.93
CA PRO A 235 20.76 -1.68 -17.04
C PRO A 235 21.19 -0.28 -17.52
N SER A 236 20.72 0.10 -18.71
CA SER A 236 20.87 1.48 -19.17
C SER A 236 19.98 2.42 -18.35
N LEU A 237 20.56 3.50 -17.85
CA LEU A 237 19.87 4.52 -17.06
C LEU A 237 20.01 5.88 -17.74
N THR A 238 18.99 6.72 -17.58
CA THR A 238 19.17 8.15 -17.85
C THR A 238 20.08 8.79 -16.77
N PRO A 239 20.76 9.91 -17.05
CA PRO A 239 21.60 10.58 -16.04
C PRO A 239 20.87 10.91 -14.74
N TRP A 240 19.58 11.26 -14.84
CA TRP A 240 18.76 11.53 -13.66
C TRP A 240 18.42 10.26 -12.88
N GLU A 241 18.11 9.15 -13.55
CA GLU A 241 17.90 7.86 -12.87
C GLU A 241 19.18 7.38 -12.18
N GLU A 242 20.35 7.56 -12.79
CA GLU A 242 21.64 7.20 -12.19
C GLU A 242 21.89 7.94 -10.86
N GLU A 243 21.57 9.24 -10.80
CA GLU A 243 21.63 10.03 -9.57
C GLU A 243 20.68 9.46 -8.50
N GLN A 244 19.43 9.17 -8.87
CA GLN A 244 18.45 8.65 -7.91
C GLN A 244 18.80 7.24 -7.43
N ILE A 245 19.38 6.39 -8.28
CA ILE A 245 19.90 5.06 -7.87
C ILE A 245 20.98 5.21 -6.80
N GLY A 246 21.88 6.19 -6.93
CA GLY A 246 22.89 6.48 -5.91
C GLY A 246 22.28 6.75 -4.53
N ARG A 247 21.18 7.52 -4.50
CA ARG A 247 20.42 7.83 -3.28
C ARG A 247 19.64 6.62 -2.76
N LEU A 248 19.00 5.87 -3.65
CA LEU A 248 18.24 4.65 -3.31
C LEU A 248 19.11 3.59 -2.64
N ARG A 249 20.36 3.42 -3.08
CA ARG A 249 21.30 2.47 -2.43
C ARG A 249 21.45 2.72 -0.93
N GLN A 250 21.47 3.99 -0.53
CA GLN A 250 21.59 4.38 0.88
C GLN A 250 20.24 4.31 1.59
N ALA A 251 19.20 4.89 0.98
CA ALA A 251 17.86 4.95 1.58
C ALA A 251 17.24 3.56 1.79
N THR A 252 17.62 2.57 0.98
CA THR A 252 17.09 1.20 1.03
C THR A 252 18.06 0.22 1.70
N GLU A 253 19.00 0.67 2.53
CA GLU A 253 19.78 -0.26 3.38
C GLU A 253 18.92 -0.75 4.54
N LEU A 254 18.94 -2.05 4.85
CA LEU A 254 18.32 -2.62 6.05
C LEU A 254 19.43 -3.24 6.92
N VAL A 255 19.75 -2.58 8.03
CA VAL A 255 20.90 -2.94 8.88
C VAL A 255 20.52 -3.76 10.12
N THR A 256 19.22 -3.87 10.44
CA THR A 256 18.73 -4.68 11.56
C THR A 256 17.62 -5.64 11.13
N GLU A 257 17.43 -6.71 11.90
CA GLU A 257 16.32 -7.65 11.69
C GLU A 257 14.95 -6.97 11.79
N LYS A 258 14.78 -6.01 12.72
CA LYS A 258 13.53 -5.24 12.83
C LYS A 258 13.25 -4.41 11.58
N GLN A 259 14.29 -3.88 10.94
CA GLN A 259 14.13 -3.16 9.68
C GLN A 259 13.70 -4.10 8.55
N VAL A 260 14.26 -5.31 8.49
CA VAL A 260 13.86 -6.36 7.55
C VAL A 260 12.42 -6.81 7.81
N ASP A 261 12.04 -7.06 9.06
CA ASP A 261 10.69 -7.45 9.45
C ASP A 261 9.67 -6.36 9.06
N LEU A 262 9.96 -5.09 9.35
CA LEU A 262 9.05 -4.00 8.96
C LEU A 262 8.97 -3.87 7.44
N ALA A 263 10.10 -3.88 6.73
CA ALA A 263 10.13 -3.80 5.27
C ALA A 263 9.32 -4.95 4.62
N THR A 264 9.41 -6.15 5.19
CA THR A 264 8.64 -7.33 4.78
C THR A 264 7.14 -7.11 4.97
N LEU A 265 6.70 -6.69 6.16
CA LEU A 265 5.28 -6.47 6.46
C LEU A 265 4.66 -5.36 5.61
N VAL A 266 5.36 -4.22 5.48
CA VAL A 266 4.84 -3.10 4.69
C VAL A 266 4.84 -3.42 3.19
N ALA A 267 5.80 -4.23 2.68
CA ALA A 267 5.79 -4.69 1.30
C ALA A 267 4.60 -5.62 0.99
N THR A 268 4.10 -6.37 2.00
CA THR A 268 2.83 -7.11 1.91
C THR A 268 1.61 -6.21 2.09
N ARG A 269 1.77 -5.06 2.75
CA ARG A 269 0.69 -4.13 3.20
C ARG A 269 -0.21 -4.74 4.27
N ALA A 270 0.35 -5.62 5.09
CA ALA A 270 -0.38 -6.39 6.08
C ALA A 270 -0.38 -5.71 7.46
N HIS A 271 -1.55 -5.39 8.01
CA HIS A 271 -1.67 -4.99 9.43
C HIS A 271 -1.95 -6.18 10.35
N GLY A 272 -2.60 -7.22 9.82
CA GLY A 272 -2.83 -8.49 10.51
C GLY A 272 -4.04 -8.51 11.43
N LEU A 273 -4.79 -9.62 11.37
CA LEU A 273 -5.69 -10.06 12.42
C LEU A 273 -4.91 -10.95 13.39
N ASP A 274 -5.35 -11.04 14.64
CA ASP A 274 -4.68 -11.80 15.72
C ASP A 274 -4.33 -13.26 15.37
N SER A 275 -5.13 -13.87 14.50
CA SER A 275 -4.96 -15.26 14.10
C SER A 275 -3.94 -15.49 12.99
N PHE A 276 -3.30 -14.45 12.47
CA PHE A 276 -2.42 -14.54 11.30
C PHE A 276 -0.94 -14.42 11.62
N VAL A 277 -0.10 -15.10 10.83
CA VAL A 277 1.36 -15.11 11.00
C VAL A 277 1.98 -13.70 11.01
N PHE A 278 1.32 -12.72 10.39
CA PHE A 278 1.70 -11.30 10.46
C PHE A 278 1.89 -10.80 11.89
N ILE A 279 1.07 -11.27 12.83
CA ILE A 279 1.13 -10.82 14.23
C ILE A 279 2.49 -11.09 14.85
N THR A 280 3.03 -12.29 14.60
CA THR A 280 4.32 -12.71 15.15
C THR A 280 5.48 -11.87 14.61
N VAL A 281 5.33 -11.29 13.43
CA VAL A 281 6.31 -10.38 12.82
C VAL A 281 6.16 -8.97 13.41
N TRP A 282 4.92 -8.50 13.57
CA TRP A 282 4.63 -7.23 14.23
C TRP A 282 5.16 -7.19 15.66
N ASP A 283 5.02 -8.28 16.42
CA ASP A 283 5.46 -8.38 17.82
C ASP A 283 6.98 -8.30 17.96
N ARG A 284 7.75 -8.72 16.94
CA ARG A 284 9.22 -8.55 16.94
C ARG A 284 9.63 -7.09 16.76
N ILE A 285 8.81 -6.30 16.06
CA ILE A 285 9.06 -4.88 15.84
C ILE A 285 8.63 -4.09 17.08
N TYR A 286 7.38 -4.28 17.50
CA TYR A 286 6.71 -3.57 18.59
C TYR A 286 6.24 -4.56 19.69
N PRO A 287 7.15 -5.08 20.53
CA PRO A 287 6.81 -6.05 21.56
C PRO A 287 5.97 -5.44 22.69
N HIS A 288 5.14 -6.27 23.35
CA HIS A 288 4.37 -5.94 24.56
C HIS A 288 3.25 -4.91 24.38
N GLN A 289 2.57 -4.92 23.24
CA GLN A 289 1.28 -4.25 23.11
C GLN A 289 0.19 -5.29 23.26
N ASP A 290 -0.58 -5.21 24.35
CA ASP A 290 -1.79 -6.03 24.49
C ASP A 290 -2.65 -5.80 23.24
N PHE A 291 -2.99 -6.88 22.56
CA PHE A 291 -3.76 -6.79 21.33
C PHE A 291 -5.23 -6.59 21.70
N ASP A 292 -5.69 -5.37 21.47
CA ASP A 292 -7.08 -4.98 21.51
C ASP A 292 -7.45 -4.40 20.13
N PRO A 293 -8.74 -4.34 19.77
CA PRO A 293 -9.18 -3.82 18.47
C PRO A 293 -8.63 -2.43 18.11
N TRP A 294 -8.06 -1.69 19.08
CA TRP A 294 -7.55 -0.34 18.91
C TRP A 294 -6.02 -0.27 18.84
N THR A 295 -5.24 -1.26 19.32
CA THR A 295 -3.82 -1.43 18.94
C THR A 295 -3.64 -1.71 17.45
N LEU A 296 -4.71 -2.17 16.78
CA LEU A 296 -4.82 -2.18 15.31
C LEU A 296 -4.52 -0.80 14.71
N SER A 297 -4.95 0.29 15.36
CA SER A 297 -4.75 1.64 14.83
C SER A 297 -3.29 2.11 14.90
N LEU A 298 -2.41 1.49 15.71
CA LEU A 298 -0.97 1.75 15.63
C LEU A 298 -0.38 1.18 14.34
N LYS A 299 -0.62 -0.11 14.08
CA LYS A 299 -0.10 -0.82 12.90
C LYS A 299 -0.65 -0.18 11.62
N MET A 300 -1.94 0.16 11.63
CA MET A 300 -2.57 0.93 10.56
C MET A 300 -1.98 2.32 10.42
N GLY A 301 -1.66 3.00 11.52
CA GLY A 301 -0.96 4.28 11.53
C GLY A 301 0.42 4.20 10.87
N VAL A 302 1.16 3.11 11.12
CA VAL A 302 2.44 2.87 10.47
C VAL A 302 2.28 2.60 8.97
N LEU A 303 1.40 1.66 8.61
CA LEU A 303 1.15 1.29 7.21
C LEU A 303 0.66 2.45 6.37
N ARG A 304 -0.31 3.24 6.87
CA ARG A 304 -0.85 4.39 6.12
C ARG A 304 0.21 5.44 5.84
N GLY A 305 1.13 5.66 6.79
CA GLY A 305 2.29 6.53 6.60
C GLY A 305 3.17 6.04 5.46
N CYS A 306 3.50 4.74 5.43
CA CYS A 306 4.30 4.16 4.37
C CYS A 306 3.56 4.16 3.00
N ILE A 307 2.25 3.84 2.98
CA ILE A 307 1.42 3.84 1.76
C ILE A 307 1.34 5.23 1.13
N ARG A 308 1.20 6.29 1.94
CA ARG A 308 1.23 7.67 1.45
C ARG A 308 2.49 7.92 0.62
N TYR A 309 3.67 7.55 1.12
CA TYR A 309 4.93 7.75 0.40
C TYR A 309 5.13 6.78 -0.77
N ALA A 310 4.57 5.57 -0.73
CA ALA A 310 4.52 4.72 -1.91
C ALA A 310 3.69 5.35 -3.04
N ALA A 311 2.56 5.97 -2.69
CA ALA A 311 1.69 6.64 -3.65
C ALA A 311 2.37 7.86 -4.28
N TYR A 312 3.21 8.62 -3.57
CA TYR A 312 4.06 9.66 -4.18
C TYR A 312 4.87 9.16 -5.37
N LEU A 313 5.38 7.94 -5.28
CA LEU A 313 6.25 7.34 -6.29
C LEU A 313 5.48 6.79 -7.48
N SER A 314 4.14 6.86 -7.51
CA SER A 314 3.35 6.36 -8.64
C SER A 314 3.24 7.40 -9.75
N PRO A 315 3.42 7.01 -11.03
CA PRO A 315 3.08 7.85 -12.18
C PRO A 315 1.64 8.40 -12.14
N ALA A 316 0.70 7.66 -11.55
CA ALA A 316 -0.70 8.06 -11.44
C ALA A 316 -0.87 9.32 -10.57
N THR A 317 -0.12 9.42 -9.47
CA THR A 317 -0.19 10.55 -8.55
C THR A 317 0.21 11.86 -9.24
N ALA A 318 1.26 11.84 -10.06
CA ALA A 318 1.68 13.01 -10.84
C ALA A 318 0.61 13.46 -11.85
N VAL A 319 -0.10 12.51 -12.48
CA VAL A 319 -1.23 12.82 -13.39
C VAL A 319 -2.38 13.45 -12.62
N LEU A 320 -2.75 12.89 -11.46
CA LEU A 320 -3.83 13.44 -10.63
C LEU A 320 -3.50 14.86 -10.15
N ALA A 321 -2.26 15.13 -9.74
CA ALA A 321 -1.81 16.48 -9.37
C ALA A 321 -1.85 17.45 -10.57
N ASP A 322 -1.44 16.98 -11.75
CA ASP A 322 -1.46 17.78 -12.99
C ASP A 322 -2.88 18.23 -13.37
N LEU A 323 -3.89 17.40 -13.12
CA LEU A 323 -5.30 17.74 -13.34
C LEU A 323 -5.75 18.92 -12.47
N VAL A 324 -5.25 18.99 -11.23
CA VAL A 324 -5.54 20.12 -10.32
C VAL A 324 -4.82 21.37 -10.79
N LEU A 325 -3.51 21.28 -11.07
CA LEU A 325 -2.66 22.41 -11.48
C LEU A 325 -2.95 22.90 -12.91
N GLY A 326 -3.55 22.07 -13.75
CA GLY A 326 -3.92 22.37 -15.14
C GLY A 326 -5.31 22.94 -15.32
N ALA A 327 -6.14 22.92 -14.28
CA ALA A 327 -7.51 23.40 -14.36
C ALA A 327 -7.59 24.93 -14.32
N PRO A 328 -8.67 25.52 -14.88
CA PRO A 328 -8.90 26.96 -14.83
C PRO A 328 -9.10 27.49 -13.40
N ASP A 329 -9.59 26.63 -12.50
CA ASP A 329 -9.82 26.93 -11.09
C ASP A 329 -9.68 25.67 -10.23
N ARG A 330 -9.54 25.87 -8.92
CA ARG A 330 -9.34 24.80 -7.93
C ARG A 330 -10.49 23.80 -7.91
N GLU A 331 -11.74 24.26 -7.95
CA GLU A 331 -12.89 23.36 -7.87
C GLU A 331 -12.94 22.42 -9.08
N THR A 332 -12.78 22.97 -10.28
CA THR A 332 -12.69 22.20 -11.52
C THR A 332 -11.56 21.17 -11.45
N GLY A 333 -10.39 21.57 -10.94
CA GLY A 333 -9.22 20.70 -10.79
C GLY A 333 -9.44 19.54 -9.82
N ILE A 334 -9.96 19.80 -8.63
CA ILE A 334 -10.24 18.76 -7.63
C ILE A 334 -11.31 17.79 -8.13
N ARG A 335 -12.37 18.29 -8.81
CA ARG A 335 -13.38 17.42 -9.42
C ARG A 335 -12.79 16.55 -10.53
N ALA A 336 -11.90 17.09 -11.36
CA ALA A 336 -11.22 16.33 -12.40
C ALA A 336 -10.33 15.22 -11.80
N LEU A 337 -9.59 15.52 -10.72
CA LEU A 337 -8.82 14.54 -9.95
C LEU A 337 -9.72 13.40 -9.44
N GLY A 338 -10.84 13.72 -8.78
CA GLY A 338 -11.76 12.71 -8.26
C GLY A 338 -12.37 11.84 -9.36
N GLN A 339 -12.78 12.45 -10.47
CA GLN A 339 -13.30 11.73 -11.63
C GLN A 339 -12.26 10.80 -12.26
N GLU A 340 -11.02 11.27 -12.42
CA GLU A 340 -9.95 10.45 -12.98
C GLU A 340 -9.63 9.27 -12.07
N TYR A 341 -9.50 9.51 -10.76
CA TYR A 341 -9.28 8.45 -9.80
C TYR A 341 -10.38 7.37 -9.83
N LEU A 342 -11.65 7.80 -9.85
CA LEU A 342 -12.80 6.90 -9.90
C LEU A 342 -12.93 6.10 -11.20
N LYS A 343 -12.32 6.51 -12.31
CA LYS A 343 -12.27 5.67 -13.52
C LYS A 343 -11.49 4.37 -13.30
N HIS A 344 -10.50 4.41 -12.42
CA HIS A 344 -9.59 3.30 -12.16
C HIS A 344 -9.90 2.58 -10.85
N ALA A 345 -10.45 3.29 -9.86
CA ALA A 345 -10.76 2.77 -8.52
C ALA A 345 -12.26 2.50 -8.29
N GLY A 346 -13.13 3.08 -9.10
CA GLY A 346 -14.57 3.13 -8.83
C GLY A 346 -15.28 1.83 -9.12
N VAL A 347 -16.14 1.42 -8.19
CA VAL A 347 -17.02 0.26 -8.30
C VAL A 347 -18.48 0.65 -8.09
N VAL A 348 -19.38 -0.24 -8.50
CA VAL A 348 -20.81 -0.16 -8.21
C VAL A 348 -21.18 -1.41 -7.44
N ARG A 349 -21.57 -1.28 -6.16
CA ARG A 349 -22.07 -2.42 -5.39
C ARG A 349 -23.41 -2.88 -5.97
N GLU A 350 -23.60 -4.20 -6.09
CA GLU A 350 -24.77 -4.75 -6.77
C GLU A 350 -26.08 -4.44 -6.04
N ASP A 351 -26.07 -4.54 -4.72
CA ASP A 351 -27.17 -4.22 -3.80
C ASP A 351 -27.55 -2.73 -3.81
N GLU A 352 -26.68 -1.87 -4.33
CA GLU A 352 -26.93 -0.44 -4.44
C GLU A 352 -27.40 0.03 -5.81
N ARG A 353 -27.32 -0.83 -6.84
CA ARG A 353 -27.69 -0.45 -8.21
C ARG A 353 -29.12 0.06 -8.32
N GLU A 354 -30.01 -0.42 -7.47
CA GLU A 354 -31.43 -0.07 -7.48
C GLU A 354 -31.73 1.35 -6.95
N TRP A 355 -30.94 1.84 -6.00
CA TRP A 355 -31.20 3.11 -5.32
C TRP A 355 -30.12 4.17 -5.53
N LYS A 356 -28.90 3.79 -5.94
CA LYS A 356 -27.90 4.75 -6.39
C LYS A 356 -28.28 5.30 -7.76
N LYS A 357 -27.99 6.59 -7.97
CA LYS A 357 -28.15 7.23 -9.28
C LYS A 357 -27.34 6.45 -10.33
N PRO A 358 -27.90 6.16 -11.52
CA PRO A 358 -27.16 5.50 -12.59
C PRO A 358 -25.82 6.20 -12.86
N GLY A 359 -24.74 5.42 -12.91
CA GLY A 359 -23.39 5.92 -13.16
C GLY A 359 -22.64 6.47 -11.94
N ARG A 360 -23.23 6.45 -10.74
CA ARG A 360 -22.49 6.75 -9.50
C ARG A 360 -21.57 5.59 -9.14
N VAL A 361 -20.27 5.85 -9.09
CA VAL A 361 -19.23 4.93 -8.63
C VAL A 361 -18.56 5.47 -7.37
N GLU A 362 -18.05 4.58 -6.54
CA GLU A 362 -17.29 4.88 -5.32
C GLU A 362 -16.02 4.04 -5.30
N ALA A 363 -14.91 4.61 -4.83
CA ALA A 363 -13.69 3.88 -4.60
C ALA A 363 -13.82 3.10 -3.29
N TRP A 364 -14.39 1.90 -3.40
CA TRP A 364 -14.60 0.97 -2.30
C TRP A 364 -14.34 -0.46 -2.77
N GLY A 365 -14.25 -1.39 -1.82
CA GLY A 365 -14.10 -2.83 -2.06
C GLY A 365 -12.74 -3.36 -1.63
N HIS A 366 -12.64 -4.66 -1.44
CA HIS A 366 -11.44 -5.33 -0.95
C HIS A 366 -10.99 -6.37 -1.96
N ILE A 367 -9.68 -6.57 -2.08
CA ILE A 367 -9.11 -7.61 -2.93
C ILE A 367 -9.18 -8.99 -2.27
N TRP A 368 -9.20 -9.03 -0.93
CA TRP A 368 -9.34 -10.23 -0.10
C TRP A 368 -10.30 -9.90 1.04
N GLY A 369 -10.06 -10.34 2.27
CA GLY A 369 -10.83 -9.89 3.43
C GLY A 369 -10.65 -8.40 3.73
N CYS A 370 -11.72 -7.71 4.17
CA CYS A 370 -11.60 -6.39 4.78
C CYS A 370 -10.54 -6.39 5.90
N CYS A 371 -9.75 -5.33 6.03
CA CYS A 371 -8.68 -5.28 7.04
C CYS A 371 -7.64 -6.43 6.94
N PHE A 372 -7.54 -7.14 5.82
CA PHE A 372 -6.50 -8.16 5.65
C PHE A 372 -5.21 -7.51 5.14
N LEU A 373 -5.33 -6.81 4.01
CA LEU A 373 -4.26 -6.07 3.36
C LEU A 373 -4.79 -4.69 2.95
N GLU A 374 -3.92 -3.70 3.03
CA GLU A 374 -4.16 -2.38 2.46
C GLU A 374 -3.66 -2.32 1.00
N SER A 375 -3.89 -1.22 0.30
CA SER A 375 -3.54 -1.08 -1.12
C SER A 375 -3.01 0.31 -1.44
N ASP A 376 -1.93 0.36 -2.22
CA ASP A 376 -1.46 1.61 -2.80
C ASP A 376 -2.22 1.94 -4.11
N ILE A 377 -1.97 3.13 -4.66
CA ILE A 377 -2.65 3.60 -5.86
C ILE A 377 -2.41 2.70 -7.08
N ASN A 378 -1.24 2.06 -7.18
CA ASN A 378 -0.92 1.16 -8.29
C ASN A 378 -1.74 -0.13 -8.18
N ASP A 379 -1.91 -0.66 -6.97
CA ASP A 379 -2.74 -1.84 -6.72
C ASP A 379 -4.21 -1.58 -7.06
N ILE A 380 -4.73 -0.42 -6.64
CA ILE A 380 -6.11 -0.01 -6.91
C ILE A 380 -6.35 0.14 -8.41
N TYR A 381 -5.42 0.77 -9.14
CA TYR A 381 -5.55 0.95 -10.59
C TYR A 381 -5.53 -0.38 -11.35
N ARG A 382 -4.93 -1.42 -10.77
CA ARG A 382 -4.85 -2.75 -11.36
C ARG A 382 -6.06 -3.62 -11.08
N THR A 383 -6.50 -3.62 -9.83
CA THR A 383 -7.56 -4.50 -9.33
C THR A 383 -8.95 -3.88 -9.50
N GLN A 384 -9.02 -2.56 -9.65
CA GLN A 384 -10.25 -1.76 -9.53
C GLN A 384 -11.03 -2.05 -8.24
N GLY A 385 -10.36 -2.53 -7.19
CA GLY A 385 -10.86 -2.49 -5.83
C GLY A 385 -10.43 -1.16 -5.25
N GLY A 386 -11.37 -0.26 -4.99
CA GLY A 386 -11.08 1.05 -4.39
C GLY A 386 -10.46 0.98 -2.98
N ALA A 387 -10.21 -0.24 -2.50
CA ALA A 387 -9.60 -0.60 -1.24
C ALA A 387 -10.46 -0.17 -0.05
N HIS A 388 -9.89 -0.33 1.14
CA HIS A 388 -10.46 0.19 2.36
C HIS A 388 -10.45 1.74 2.34
N CYS A 389 -11.39 2.40 3.02
CA CYS A 389 -11.51 3.87 3.02
C CYS A 389 -10.19 4.59 3.39
N VAL A 390 -9.38 3.98 4.26
CA VAL A 390 -8.05 4.48 4.61
C VAL A 390 -7.08 4.50 3.42
N SER A 391 -7.05 3.43 2.63
CA SER A 391 -6.18 3.31 1.45
C SER A 391 -6.55 4.37 0.42
N GLN A 392 -7.84 4.57 0.13
CA GLN A 392 -8.29 5.63 -0.77
C GLN A 392 -7.84 7.02 -0.31
N ALA A 393 -8.02 7.33 0.97
CA ALA A 393 -7.60 8.62 1.51
C ALA A 393 -6.08 8.83 1.43
N MET A 394 -5.29 7.80 1.73
CA MET A 394 -3.82 7.86 1.64
C MET A 394 -3.32 7.95 0.20
N ASN A 395 -4.01 7.36 -0.77
CA ASN A 395 -3.62 7.36 -2.17
C ASN A 395 -3.88 8.68 -2.89
N LEU A 396 -4.94 9.40 -2.50
CA LEU A 396 -5.26 10.72 -3.07
C LEU A 396 -4.48 11.87 -2.41
N SER A 397 -4.06 11.69 -1.16
CA SER A 397 -3.38 12.75 -0.39
C SER A 397 -2.09 13.27 -1.07
N PRO A 398 -1.16 12.41 -1.57
CA PRO A 398 0.02 12.87 -2.30
C PRO A 398 -0.27 13.72 -3.54
N ALA A 399 -1.37 13.44 -4.27
CA ALA A 399 -1.73 14.24 -5.43
C ALA A 399 -2.16 15.66 -5.02
N LEU A 400 -2.84 15.79 -3.88
CA LEU A 400 -3.18 17.08 -3.28
C LEU A 400 -1.94 17.81 -2.75
N ASP A 401 -1.00 17.10 -2.13
CA ASP A 401 0.27 17.67 -1.68
C ASP A 401 1.07 18.27 -2.85
N LEU A 402 1.24 17.50 -3.93
CA LEU A 402 1.95 17.95 -5.14
C LEU A 402 1.24 19.12 -5.82
N ALA A 403 -0.08 19.21 -5.69
CA ALA A 403 -0.87 20.34 -6.15
C ALA A 403 -0.87 21.54 -5.20
N GLY A 404 -0.21 21.45 -4.04
CA GLY A 404 -0.14 22.51 -3.03
C GLY A 404 -1.47 22.75 -2.32
N ILE A 405 -2.29 21.70 -2.13
CA ILE A 405 -3.61 21.79 -1.50
C ILE A 405 -3.53 21.27 -0.05
N PRO A 406 -3.56 22.15 0.96
CA PRO A 406 -3.54 21.74 2.36
C PRO A 406 -4.79 20.95 2.72
N HIS A 407 -4.59 19.81 3.36
CA HIS A 407 -5.68 18.91 3.75
C HIS A 407 -5.35 18.10 5.01
N TYR A 408 -6.40 17.60 5.66
CA TYR A 408 -6.34 16.57 6.67
C TYR A 408 -6.92 15.27 6.12
N VAL A 409 -6.35 14.14 6.52
CA VAL A 409 -7.06 12.87 6.50
C VAL A 409 -7.59 12.61 7.90
N THR A 410 -8.89 12.40 8.03
CA THR A 410 -9.55 12.18 9.33
C THR A 410 -10.26 10.84 9.35
N HIS A 411 -10.24 10.17 10.50
CA HIS A 411 -10.92 8.90 10.75
C HIS A 411 -12.03 9.11 11.79
N PHE A 412 -13.29 8.97 11.39
CA PHE A 412 -14.44 9.15 12.29
C PHE A 412 -15.20 7.83 12.47
N ASN A 413 -15.69 7.59 13.67
CA ASN A 413 -16.67 6.52 13.92
C ASN A 413 -18.03 6.93 13.34
N ARG A 414 -18.45 6.42 12.18
CA ARG A 414 -19.70 6.85 11.54
C ARG A 414 -20.83 5.92 11.99
N GLY A 415 -21.74 6.43 12.82
CA GLY A 415 -22.96 5.74 13.29
C GLY A 415 -24.05 5.51 12.23
N GLY A 416 -23.67 5.11 11.00
CA GLY A 416 -24.55 4.65 9.93
C GLY A 416 -24.78 3.13 9.97
N ILE A 417 -25.43 2.55 8.95
CA ILE A 417 -25.79 1.11 8.86
C ILE A 417 -24.59 0.25 9.27
N GLY A 418 -24.66 -0.30 10.50
CA GLY A 418 -23.63 -1.18 11.06
C GLY A 418 -22.54 -0.55 11.96
N ALA A 419 -22.56 0.75 12.27
CA ALA A 419 -21.57 1.44 13.12
C ALA A 419 -20.12 1.11 12.71
N ARG A 420 -19.69 1.60 11.54
CA ARG A 420 -18.35 1.35 11.01
C ARG A 420 -17.57 2.66 10.89
N ASP A 421 -16.30 2.61 11.27
CA ASP A 421 -15.40 3.74 11.16
C ASP A 421 -15.06 4.06 9.70
N HIS A 422 -14.78 5.33 9.38
CA HIS A 422 -14.58 5.77 7.99
C HIS A 422 -13.56 6.91 7.85
N HIS A 423 -12.79 6.89 6.77
CA HIS A 423 -11.77 7.89 6.47
C HIS A 423 -12.24 8.92 5.44
N PHE A 424 -11.83 10.17 5.65
CA PHE A 424 -12.18 11.30 4.80
C PHE A 424 -10.96 12.16 4.54
N ILE A 425 -10.88 12.80 3.37
CA ILE A 425 -9.95 13.90 3.13
C ILE A 425 -10.73 15.21 3.22
N TYR A 426 -10.31 16.11 4.10
CA TYR A 426 -10.87 17.46 4.21
C TYR A 426 -9.84 18.50 3.82
N SER A 427 -10.25 19.51 3.05
CA SER A 427 -9.41 20.69 2.86
C SER A 427 -9.30 21.48 4.17
N CYS A 428 -8.12 22.07 4.45
CA CYS A 428 -7.93 22.78 5.72
C CYS A 428 -8.84 24.00 5.90
N ASP A 429 -9.31 24.59 4.80
CA ASP A 429 -10.28 25.68 4.79
C ASP A 429 -11.75 25.23 4.99
N GLY A 430 -12.01 23.93 4.94
CA GLY A 430 -13.34 23.32 5.05
C GLY A 430 -14.23 23.48 3.82
N GLU A 431 -13.66 23.83 2.65
CA GLU A 431 -14.39 24.00 1.39
C GLU A 431 -14.85 22.69 0.76
N PHE A 432 -14.06 21.61 0.86
CA PHE A 432 -14.42 20.32 0.28
C PHE A 432 -14.08 19.13 1.19
N VAL A 433 -14.76 18.02 0.91
CA VAL A 433 -14.44 16.69 1.45
C VAL A 433 -14.35 15.69 0.29
N ILE A 434 -13.43 14.74 0.40
CA ILE A 434 -13.37 13.55 -0.45
C ILE A 434 -13.74 12.34 0.40
N ASP A 435 -14.77 11.62 -0.04
CA ASP A 435 -15.35 10.44 0.60
C ASP A 435 -15.46 9.33 -0.46
N ASP A 436 -14.76 8.20 -0.29
CA ASP A 436 -14.70 7.10 -1.25
C ASP A 436 -14.39 7.56 -2.69
N GLY A 437 -13.43 8.47 -2.83
CA GLY A 437 -13.02 9.08 -4.11
C GLY A 437 -14.00 10.13 -4.65
N ILE A 438 -15.18 10.28 -4.06
CA ILE A 438 -16.17 11.29 -4.46
C ILE A 438 -15.84 12.63 -3.82
N VAL A 439 -15.66 13.63 -4.67
CA VAL A 439 -15.42 15.01 -4.28
C VAL A 439 -16.74 15.74 -4.03
N ASN A 440 -16.94 16.20 -2.81
CA ASN A 440 -18.07 17.02 -2.42
C ASN A 440 -17.59 18.40 -1.98
N PHE A 441 -17.97 19.43 -2.73
CA PHE A 441 -17.80 20.82 -2.31
C PHE A 441 -18.96 21.18 -1.39
N PHE A 442 -18.64 21.70 -0.21
CA PHE A 442 -19.65 22.22 0.67
C PHE A 442 -20.11 23.58 0.12
N ALA A 443 -21.34 23.65 -0.39
CA ALA A 443 -22.02 24.94 -0.44
C ALA A 443 -22.04 25.51 1.00
N LYS A 444 -21.95 26.83 1.15
CA LYS A 444 -21.99 27.51 2.47
C LYS A 444 -23.19 27.07 3.33
N ASP A 445 -24.22 26.49 2.72
CA ASP A 445 -25.52 26.17 3.35
C ASP A 445 -25.95 24.69 3.17
N HIS A 446 -25.03 23.76 2.84
CA HIS A 446 -25.42 22.36 2.62
C HIS A 446 -25.80 21.66 3.96
N PRO A 447 -26.93 20.93 4.01
CA PRO A 447 -27.40 20.30 5.25
C PRO A 447 -26.37 19.34 5.84
N THR A 448 -26.22 19.48 7.14
CA THR A 448 -25.39 18.67 8.03
C THR A 448 -25.79 17.20 7.92
N THR A 449 -24.84 16.31 7.62
CA THR A 449 -25.05 14.88 7.88
C THR A 449 -24.99 14.72 9.40
N THR A 450 -26.14 14.51 10.05
CA THR A 450 -26.33 14.68 11.51
C THR A 450 -25.78 13.57 12.39
N LYS A 451 -24.95 12.65 11.86
CA LYS A 451 -24.39 11.53 12.64
C LYS A 451 -22.91 11.30 12.31
N TRP A 452 -22.08 12.18 12.84
CA TRP A 452 -20.64 11.95 12.98
C TRP A 452 -20.41 11.49 14.41
N GLY A 453 -19.78 10.33 14.60
CA GLY A 453 -19.31 9.91 15.92
C GLY A 453 -17.92 10.47 16.20
N ALA A 454 -17.21 9.82 17.12
CA ALA A 454 -15.92 10.29 17.60
C ALA A 454 -14.83 10.37 16.50
N LEU A 455 -13.96 11.38 16.60
CA LEU A 455 -12.69 11.42 15.86
C LEU A 455 -11.75 10.38 16.48
N LEU A 456 -11.31 9.41 15.69
CA LEU A 456 -10.48 8.29 16.11
C LEU A 456 -8.99 8.50 15.77
N SER A 457 -8.72 9.18 14.66
CA SER A 457 -7.36 9.58 14.30
C SER A 457 -7.36 10.67 13.22
N PHE A 458 -6.22 11.32 13.04
CA PHE A 458 -5.97 12.17 11.88
C PHE A 458 -4.56 11.97 11.31
N SER A 459 -4.34 12.45 10.09
CA SER A 459 -3.04 12.64 9.46
C SER A 459 -2.99 13.97 8.70
N ARG A 460 -1.83 14.64 8.75
CA ARG A 460 -1.53 15.87 8.03
C ARG A 460 -0.01 15.93 7.81
N ASP A 461 0.41 16.35 6.62
CA ASP A 461 1.82 16.60 6.27
C ASP A 461 2.75 15.41 6.59
N GLY A 462 2.25 14.18 6.38
CA GLY A 462 2.99 12.94 6.66
C GLY A 462 3.08 12.57 8.16
N LEU A 463 2.52 13.38 9.05
CA LEU A 463 2.40 13.09 10.47
C LEU A 463 0.98 12.58 10.79
N TRP A 464 0.83 11.89 11.92
CA TRP A 464 -0.46 11.34 12.33
C TRP A 464 -0.55 11.11 13.85
N ALA A 465 -1.78 11.07 14.36
CA ALA A 465 -2.07 10.66 15.73
C ALA A 465 -3.40 9.90 15.84
N SER A 466 -3.45 8.92 16.74
CA SER A 466 -4.69 8.44 17.35
C SER A 466 -5.28 9.56 18.22
N THR A 467 -6.60 9.67 18.26
CA THR A 467 -7.31 10.64 19.10
C THR A 467 -8.20 9.95 20.13
N VAL A 468 -7.78 8.77 20.58
CA VAL A 468 -8.46 7.98 21.61
C VAL A 468 -7.77 8.18 22.96
N ALA A 469 -8.48 8.71 23.95
CA ALA A 469 -7.93 8.88 25.29
C ALA A 469 -7.71 7.52 25.99
N GLY A 470 -6.56 7.34 26.62
CA GLY A 470 -6.10 6.06 27.17
C GLY A 470 -5.33 5.20 26.16
N GLN A 471 -5.40 5.54 24.87
CA GLN A 471 -4.71 4.84 23.77
C GLN A 471 -4.15 5.86 22.76
N PHE A 472 -3.51 6.91 23.28
CA PHE A 472 -2.92 7.96 22.45
C PHE A 472 -1.51 7.59 21.99
N TYR A 473 -1.33 7.49 20.68
CA TYR A 473 -0.05 7.23 20.01
C TYR A 473 -0.03 7.90 18.64
N GLY A 474 1.16 8.10 18.09
CA GLY A 474 1.34 8.73 16.78
C GLY A 474 2.75 9.28 16.60
N SER A 475 2.97 10.00 15.51
CA SER A 475 4.18 10.79 15.28
C SER A 475 4.03 12.26 15.71
N VAL A 476 2.81 12.69 16.06
CA VAL A 476 2.51 14.06 16.51
C VAL A 476 2.42 14.11 18.03
N SER A 477 3.05 15.13 18.63
CA SER A 477 3.02 15.32 20.08
C SER A 477 1.62 15.63 20.61
N PRO A 478 1.32 15.40 21.90
CA PRO A 478 0.04 15.82 22.48
C PRO A 478 -0.22 17.33 22.33
N SER A 479 0.81 18.18 22.41
CA SER A 479 0.68 19.64 22.21
C SER A 479 0.25 20.00 20.79
N GLU A 480 0.91 19.45 19.78
CA GLU A 480 0.55 19.69 18.37
C GLU A 480 -0.82 19.08 18.05
N THR A 481 -1.15 17.93 18.66
CA THR A 481 -2.46 17.29 18.51
C THR A 481 -3.58 18.20 19.01
N ILE A 482 -3.39 18.91 20.13
CA ILE A 482 -4.37 19.91 20.63
C ILE A 482 -4.62 20.98 19.57
N GLU A 483 -3.56 21.50 18.94
CA GLU A 483 -3.68 22.51 17.89
C GLU A 483 -4.45 21.98 16.68
N VAL A 484 -4.10 20.78 16.22
CA VAL A 484 -4.74 20.15 15.05
C VAL A 484 -6.22 19.83 15.30
N VAL A 485 -6.59 19.25 16.45
CA VAL A 485 -8.01 18.96 16.70
C VAL A 485 -8.83 20.24 16.84
N GLN A 486 -8.26 21.32 17.37
CA GLN A 486 -8.91 22.63 17.37
C GLN A 486 -9.07 23.21 15.97
N GLU A 487 -8.09 23.03 15.08
CA GLU A 487 -8.19 23.39 13.67
C GLU A 487 -9.29 22.61 12.96
N ILE A 488 -9.34 21.28 13.15
CA ILE A 488 -10.39 20.42 12.61
C ILE A 488 -11.76 20.87 13.13
N ASN A 489 -11.89 21.19 14.42
CA ASN A 489 -13.13 21.72 14.99
C ASN A 489 -13.59 23.04 14.34
N ARG A 490 -12.64 23.95 14.07
CA ARG A 490 -12.92 25.21 13.37
C ARG A 490 -13.33 24.94 11.92
N MET A 491 -12.64 24.03 11.24
CA MET A 491 -12.88 23.64 9.85
C MET A 491 -14.29 23.06 9.66
N ILE A 492 -14.78 22.22 10.59
CA ILE A 492 -16.14 21.68 10.50
C ILE A 492 -17.23 22.72 10.79
N ARG A 493 -16.90 23.91 11.32
CA ARG A 493 -17.79 25.08 11.53
C ARG A 493 -19.12 24.73 12.21
N GLY A 494 -19.09 23.85 13.21
CA GLY A 494 -20.29 23.44 13.94
C GLY A 494 -21.29 22.59 13.15
N LYS A 495 -20.89 22.04 11.98
CA LYS A 495 -21.72 21.11 11.20
C LYS A 495 -22.09 19.86 12.02
N PHE A 496 -21.25 19.47 12.97
CA PHE A 496 -21.49 18.43 13.96
C PHE A 496 -20.65 18.71 15.21
N THR A 497 -21.02 18.09 16.33
CA THR A 497 -20.22 18.13 17.56
C THR A 497 -19.03 17.20 17.42
N MET A 498 -17.83 17.70 17.67
CA MET A 498 -16.63 16.89 17.65
C MET A 498 -16.43 16.19 18.99
N ASN A 499 -16.68 14.87 19.00
CA ASN A 499 -16.47 14.00 20.14
C ASN A 499 -15.21 13.14 19.95
N PHE A 500 -14.75 12.52 21.04
CA PHE A 500 -13.61 11.60 21.07
C PHE A 500 -13.99 10.34 21.86
N LEU A 501 -13.23 9.26 21.69
CA LEU A 501 -13.36 8.08 22.55
C LEU A 501 -12.37 8.14 23.72
N SER A 502 -12.76 7.56 24.85
CA SER A 502 -11.92 7.36 26.02
C SER A 502 -12.04 5.94 26.53
N PHE A 503 -10.89 5.33 26.81
CA PHE A 503 -10.70 4.10 27.58
C PHE A 503 -10.03 4.36 28.94
N VAL A 504 -9.84 5.63 29.33
CA VAL A 504 -9.33 5.97 30.66
C VAL A 504 -10.28 5.41 31.72
N GLY A 505 -9.77 4.49 32.54
CA GLY A 505 -10.55 3.77 33.55
C GLY A 505 -11.11 2.41 33.09
N GLY A 506 -10.77 1.95 31.89
CA GLY A 506 -11.11 0.61 31.38
C GLY A 506 -12.46 0.47 30.68
N GLU A 507 -13.31 1.51 30.72
CA GLU A 507 -14.60 1.54 30.01
C GLU A 507 -14.54 2.45 28.80
N GLN A 508 -15.13 2.02 27.68
CA GLN A 508 -15.30 2.84 26.49
C GLN A 508 -16.41 3.87 26.70
N LYS A 509 -16.10 5.15 26.51
CA LYS A 509 -17.10 6.23 26.50
C LYS A 509 -16.74 7.33 25.52
N GLU A 510 -17.74 8.06 25.03
CA GLU A 510 -17.51 9.32 24.32
C GLU A 510 -17.19 10.45 25.31
N ILE A 511 -16.23 11.29 24.97
CA ILE A 511 -15.82 12.47 25.72
C ILE A 511 -15.80 13.71 24.82
N SER A 512 -15.96 14.89 25.43
CA SER A 512 -15.91 16.19 24.75
C SER A 512 -14.49 16.57 24.30
N LEU A 513 -14.38 17.59 23.45
CA LEU A 513 -13.11 18.20 23.08
C LEU A 513 -12.36 18.74 24.32
N GLU A 514 -13.07 19.37 25.25
CA GLU A 514 -12.48 19.93 26.46
C GLU A 514 -11.85 18.83 27.34
N GLU A 515 -12.55 17.71 27.52
CA GLU A 515 -12.05 16.54 28.25
C GLU A 515 -10.86 15.90 27.54
N PHE A 516 -10.91 15.74 26.21
CA PHE A 516 -9.81 15.17 25.44
C PHE A 516 -8.54 16.05 25.50
N VAL A 517 -8.69 17.37 25.40
CA VAL A 517 -7.58 18.33 25.56
C VAL A 517 -7.00 18.27 26.98
N ALA A 518 -7.84 18.13 28.00
CA ALA A 518 -7.37 17.95 29.38
C ALA A 518 -6.55 16.67 29.53
N TYR A 519 -7.00 15.57 28.93
CA TYR A 519 -6.24 14.32 28.89
C TYR A 519 -4.89 14.48 28.18
N LEU A 520 -4.85 15.07 26.98
CA LEU A 520 -3.60 15.29 26.24
C LEU A 520 -2.58 16.09 27.06
N ARG A 521 -3.03 17.13 27.76
CA ARG A 521 -2.17 17.90 28.67
C ARG A 521 -1.61 17.05 29.82
N SER A 522 -2.39 16.11 30.35
CA SER A 522 -1.93 15.25 31.44
C SER A 522 -0.84 14.25 31.04
N ILE A 523 -0.76 13.86 29.76
CA ILE A 523 0.20 12.86 29.27
C ILE A 523 1.45 13.46 28.60
N GLN A 524 1.53 14.80 28.46
CA GLN A 524 2.60 15.48 27.73
C GLN A 524 4.01 15.11 28.18
N GLY A 525 4.23 14.90 29.48
CA GLY A 525 5.55 14.59 30.04
C GLY A 525 5.99 13.13 29.87
N GLU A 526 5.07 12.22 29.56
CA GLU A 526 5.32 10.77 29.52
C GLU A 526 5.25 10.19 28.11
N TRP A 527 4.62 10.92 27.19
CA TRP A 527 4.41 10.47 25.82
C TRP A 527 5.72 10.39 25.03
N LYS A 528 5.80 9.37 24.16
CA LYS A 528 6.89 9.20 23.19
C LYS A 528 6.31 9.01 21.79
N PRO A 529 6.95 9.58 20.75
CA PRO A 529 6.51 9.36 19.38
C PRO A 529 6.70 7.90 18.99
N VAL A 530 5.82 7.43 18.11
CA VAL A 530 6.02 6.17 17.40
C VAL A 530 7.21 6.34 16.47
N THR A 531 8.27 5.58 16.74
CA THR A 531 9.47 5.53 15.90
C THR A 531 9.48 4.25 15.09
N LEU A 532 9.94 4.33 13.85
CA LEU A 532 10.24 3.14 13.05
C LEU A 532 11.64 2.62 13.38
N PRO A 533 11.92 1.31 13.20
CA PRO A 533 13.22 0.71 13.48
C PRO A 533 14.35 1.12 12.50
#